data_AF-A0AAW2TKH2-F1
#
_entry.id   AF-A0AAW2TKH2-F1
#
_cell.length_a   1.000
_cell.length_b   1.000
_cell.length_c   1.000
_cell.angle_alpha   90.00
_cell.angle_beta   90.00
_cell.angle_gamma   90.00
#
_symmetry.space_group_name_H-M   'P 1'
#
loop_
_entity.id
_entity.type
_entity.pdbx_description
1 polymer ?
#
loop_
_entity_poly.entity_id
_entity_poly.type
_entity_poly.pdbx_seq_one_letter_code
_entity_poly.pdbx_strand_id
1 'polypeptide(L)'
;MSWTTLSPRPCLRVSSPEEHVTFEKWLEDNRKVDSIILASMTNKIRTQYDRLNDVSSIMLRMKEVYAVPDQHIRYAAIKAFFRTKMTEGSSVQSHGVKMLSLVEKLEDLKAIMTLY
;
A
#
# COMPACT_ATOMS: atom_id res chain seq x y z
N MET A 1 36.70 -11.03 -10.33
CA MET A 1 35.67 -12.09 -10.15
C MET A 1 34.33 -11.40 -10.01
N SER A 2 33.53 -11.41 -11.07
CA SER A 2 32.23 -10.73 -11.14
C SER A 2 31.12 -11.61 -10.57
N TRP A 3 30.42 -11.14 -9.55
CA TRP A 3 29.12 -11.69 -9.19
C TRP A 3 28.08 -11.06 -10.12
N THR A 4 27.79 -11.75 -11.22
CA THR A 4 26.68 -11.40 -12.10
C THR A 4 25.40 -11.80 -11.38
N THR A 5 24.71 -10.82 -10.80
CA THR A 5 23.41 -11.04 -10.16
C THR A 5 22.42 -11.44 -11.25
N LEU A 6 21.97 -12.68 -11.14
CA LEU A 6 20.95 -13.32 -11.96
C LEU A 6 19.63 -12.54 -11.81
N SER A 7 19.39 -11.56 -12.69
CA SER A 7 18.02 -11.10 -12.92
C SER A 7 17.24 -12.29 -13.48
N PRO A 8 16.08 -12.69 -12.90
CA PRO A 8 15.33 -13.81 -13.42
C PRO A 8 14.91 -13.46 -14.84
N ARG A 9 15.53 -14.10 -15.84
CA ARG A 9 14.96 -14.10 -17.19
C ARG A 9 13.56 -14.70 -17.05
N PRO A 10 12.49 -14.01 -17.46
CA PRO A 10 11.22 -14.68 -17.65
C PRO A 10 11.49 -15.76 -18.69
N CYS A 11 11.48 -17.02 -18.26
CA CYS A 11 11.54 -18.15 -19.17
C CYS A 11 10.34 -17.98 -20.09
N LEU A 12 10.61 -17.66 -21.36
CA LEU A 12 9.62 -17.40 -22.39
C LEU A 12 8.97 -18.74 -22.77
N ARG A 13 8.18 -19.27 -21.84
CA ARG A 13 7.42 -20.51 -22.01
C ARG A 13 6.13 -20.10 -22.69
N VAL A 14 6.19 -20.05 -24.02
CA VAL A 14 5.08 -19.97 -24.98
C VAL A 14 3.80 -19.37 -24.39
N SER A 15 3.74 -18.04 -24.35
CA SER A 15 2.53 -17.32 -23.97
C SER A 15 1.57 -17.30 -25.15
N SER A 16 0.29 -17.60 -24.89
CA SER A 16 -0.77 -17.49 -25.89
C SER A 16 -0.80 -16.07 -26.48
N PRO A 17 -1.18 -15.87 -27.77
CA PRO A 17 -1.30 -14.53 -28.36
C PRO A 17 -2.13 -13.56 -27.51
N GLU A 18 -3.14 -14.07 -26.79
CA GLU A 18 -4.01 -13.31 -25.89
C GLU A 18 -3.28 -12.83 -24.62
N GLU A 19 -2.38 -13.64 -24.07
CA GLU A 19 -1.55 -13.29 -22.91
C GLU A 19 -0.53 -12.22 -23.28
N HIS A 20 0.05 -12.29 -24.50
CA HIS A 20 0.97 -11.28 -25.00
C HIS A 20 0.28 -9.92 -25.19
N VAL A 21 -0.94 -9.92 -25.76
CA VAL A 21 -1.73 -8.69 -25.94
C VAL A 21 -2.14 -8.10 -24.59
N THR A 22 -2.51 -8.94 -23.63
CA THR A 22 -2.88 -8.49 -22.28
C THR A 22 -1.69 -7.90 -21.54
N PHE A 23 -0.50 -8.52 -21.69
CA PHE A 23 0.73 -8.01 -21.09
C PHE A 23 1.18 -6.68 -21.71
N GLU A 24 1.12 -6.55 -23.04
CA GLU A 24 1.43 -5.28 -23.73
C GLU A 24 0.47 -4.16 -23.33
N LYS A 25 -0.83 -4.48 -23.21
CA LYS A 25 -1.81 -3.53 -22.72
C LYS A 25 -1.52 -3.09 -21.28
N TRP A 26 -1.17 -4.03 -20.40
CA TRP A 26 -0.77 -3.72 -19.03
C TRP A 26 0.47 -2.83 -18.99
N LEU A 27 1.46 -3.09 -19.84
CA LEU A 27 2.69 -2.28 -19.93
C LEU A 27 2.39 -0.84 -20.37
N GLU A 28 1.50 -0.68 -21.35
CA GLU A 28 1.06 0.61 -21.86
C GLU A 28 0.25 1.40 -20.83
N ASP A 29 -0.67 0.74 -20.14
CA ASP A 29 -1.45 1.36 -19.07
C ASP A 29 -0.55 1.79 -17.90
N ASN A 30 0.47 0.98 -17.56
CA ASN A 30 1.43 1.32 -16.52
C ASN A 30 2.26 2.56 -16.91
N ARG A 31 2.73 2.64 -18.17
CA ARG A 31 3.47 3.82 -18.69
C ARG A 31 2.64 5.10 -18.62
N LYS A 32 1.32 5.02 -18.89
CA LYS A 32 0.42 6.17 -18.79
C LYS A 32 0.26 6.64 -17.36
N VAL A 33 0.09 5.71 -16.42
CA VAL A 33 0.00 6.04 -14.98
C VAL A 33 1.30 6.69 -14.51
N ASP A 34 2.45 6.15 -14.89
CA ASP A 34 3.76 6.74 -14.57
C ASP A 34 3.89 8.17 -15.12
N SER A 35 3.49 8.39 -16.38
CA SER A 35 3.50 9.71 -17.00
C SER A 35 2.57 10.70 -16.30
N ILE A 36 1.38 10.27 -15.85
CA ILE A 36 0.42 11.12 -15.13
C ILE A 36 0.94 11.49 -13.75
N ILE A 37 1.53 10.54 -13.03
CA ILE A 37 2.17 10.77 -11.73
C ILE A 37 3.30 11.79 -11.90
N LEU A 38 4.20 11.57 -12.86
CA LEU A 38 5.32 12.46 -13.15
C LEU A 38 4.86 13.87 -13.56
N ALA A 39 3.84 13.99 -14.41
CA ALA A 39 3.29 15.27 -14.83
C ALA A 39 2.60 16.01 -13.67
N SER A 40 1.92 15.26 -12.79
CA SER A 40 1.17 15.79 -11.65
C SER A 40 2.07 16.23 -10.49
N MET A 41 3.32 15.77 -10.44
CA MET A 41 4.26 16.10 -9.37
C MET A 41 4.68 17.59 -9.31
N THR A 42 4.48 18.40 -10.35
CA THR A 42 4.76 19.86 -10.38
C THR A 42 6.20 20.26 -9.97
N ASN A 43 6.63 21.47 -10.38
CA ASN A 43 8.02 21.93 -10.39
C ASN A 43 8.80 21.82 -9.06
N LYS A 44 8.11 21.87 -7.91
CA LYS A 44 8.72 21.89 -6.57
C LYS A 44 9.21 20.51 -6.12
N ILE A 45 8.61 19.44 -6.66
CA ILE A 45 9.03 18.06 -6.42
C ILE A 45 10.22 17.71 -7.32
N ARG A 46 10.20 18.15 -8.59
CA ARG A 46 11.31 17.96 -9.54
C ARG A 46 12.67 18.42 -8.99
N THR A 47 12.74 19.58 -8.33
CA THR A 47 14.01 20.09 -7.74
C THR A 47 14.53 19.25 -6.57
N GLN A 48 13.65 18.55 -5.85
CA GLN A 48 14.05 17.60 -4.79
C GLN A 48 14.40 16.22 -5.35
N TYR A 49 13.81 15.83 -6.48
CA TYR A 49 13.95 14.51 -7.08
C TYR A 49 15.05 14.39 -8.15
N ASP A 50 15.57 15.50 -8.70
CA ASP A 50 16.78 15.53 -9.56
C ASP A 50 18.03 14.94 -8.88
N ARG A 51 17.99 14.69 -7.56
CA ARG A 51 19.07 14.06 -6.79
C ARG A 51 18.92 12.55 -6.59
N LEU A 52 17.81 11.95 -7.02
CA LEU A 52 17.49 10.53 -6.83
C LEU A 52 17.49 9.82 -8.19
N ASN A 53 18.64 9.23 -8.55
CA ASN A 53 18.91 8.61 -9.86
C ASN A 53 18.15 7.30 -10.16
N ASP A 54 17.17 6.89 -9.34
CA ASP A 54 16.48 5.61 -9.51
C ASP A 54 14.97 5.73 -9.25
N VAL A 55 14.18 5.40 -10.27
CA VAL A 55 12.71 5.42 -10.29
C VAL A 55 12.13 4.51 -9.20
N SER A 56 12.81 3.39 -8.87
CA SER A 56 12.37 2.47 -7.82
C SER A 56 12.41 3.12 -6.44
N SER A 57 13.45 3.91 -6.18
CA SER A 57 13.62 4.70 -4.95
C SER A 57 12.57 5.82 -4.84
N ILE A 58 12.15 6.41 -5.96
CA ILE A 58 11.07 7.40 -6.03
C ILE A 58 9.72 6.75 -5.67
N MET A 59 9.40 5.63 -6.32
CA MET A 59 8.17 4.87 -6.05
C MET A 59 8.13 4.32 -4.62
N LEU A 60 9.26 3.87 -4.09
CA LEU A 60 9.36 3.40 -2.71
C LEU A 60 9.07 4.54 -1.73
N ARG A 61 9.68 5.72 -1.95
CA ARG A 61 9.45 6.89 -1.09
C ARG A 61 8.01 7.40 -1.18
N MET A 62 7.40 7.35 -2.37
CA MET A 62 5.97 7.62 -2.51
C MET A 62 5.14 6.59 -1.75
N LYS A 63 5.44 5.30 -1.89
CA LYS A 63 4.75 4.27 -1.11
C LYS A 63 4.95 4.51 0.37
N GLU A 64 6.13 4.83 0.88
CA GLU A 64 6.30 5.09 2.32
C GLU A 64 5.52 6.32 2.80
N VAL A 65 5.44 7.38 2.00
CA VAL A 65 4.70 8.61 2.32
C VAL A 65 3.18 8.41 2.21
N TYR A 66 2.72 7.55 1.30
CA TYR A 66 1.29 7.33 1.00
C TYR A 66 0.75 5.96 1.45
N ALA A 67 1.58 5.03 1.93
CA ALA A 67 1.23 3.73 2.51
C ALA A 67 0.77 3.86 3.96
N VAL A 68 0.26 5.03 4.32
CA VAL A 68 -0.77 5.13 5.34
C VAL A 68 -1.80 4.06 4.96
N PRO A 69 -2.17 3.12 5.86
CA PRO A 69 -3.11 2.06 5.54
C PRO A 69 -4.34 2.60 4.81
N ASP A 70 -5.00 1.82 3.97
CA ASP A 70 -6.16 2.35 3.25
C ASP A 70 -7.14 3.01 4.23
N GLN A 71 -7.59 4.23 3.92
CA GLN A 71 -8.43 5.02 4.82
C GLN A 71 -9.69 4.26 5.22
N HIS A 72 -10.19 3.38 4.34
CA HIS A 72 -11.29 2.47 4.63
C HIS A 72 -10.93 1.45 5.71
N ILE A 73 -9.70 0.91 5.72
CA ILE A 73 -9.24 -0.05 6.75
C ILE A 73 -9.16 0.64 8.12
N ARG A 74 -8.59 1.85 8.19
CA ARG A 74 -8.60 2.66 9.43
C ARG A 74 -10.02 2.92 9.92
N TYR A 75 -10.88 3.40 9.03
CA TYR A 75 -12.27 3.68 9.37
C TYR A 75 -13.01 2.44 9.85
N ALA A 76 -12.83 1.29 9.19
CA ALA A 76 -13.43 0.03 9.58
C ALA A 76 -12.97 -0.42 10.98
N ALA A 77 -11.66 -0.29 11.28
CA ALA A 77 -11.11 -0.61 12.60
C ALA A 77 -11.69 0.31 13.70
N ILE A 78 -11.71 1.63 13.46
CA ILE A 78 -12.30 2.61 14.40
C ILE A 78 -13.78 2.29 14.62
N LYS A 79 -14.53 2.07 13.55
CA LYS A 79 -15.95 1.72 13.61
C LYS A 79 -16.20 0.43 14.38
N ALA A 80 -15.37 -0.60 14.19
CA ALA A 80 -15.46 -1.85 14.92
C ALA A 80 -15.20 -1.66 16.42
N PHE A 81 -14.19 -0.85 16.78
CA PHE A 81 -13.91 -0.49 18.16
C PHE A 81 -15.10 0.20 18.84
N PHE A 82 -15.61 1.29 18.25
CA PHE A 82 -16.75 2.03 18.82
C PHE A 82 -18.05 1.22 18.91
N ARG A 83 -18.26 0.29 17.98
CA ARG A 83 -19.45 -0.56 17.96
C ARG A 83 -19.32 -1.78 18.87
N THR A 84 -18.14 -2.08 19.37
CA THR A 84 -17.95 -3.23 20.25
C THR A 84 -18.59 -2.93 21.60
N LYS A 85 -19.62 -3.72 21.92
CA LYS A 85 -20.31 -3.72 23.22
C LYS A 85 -20.15 -5.08 23.86
N MET A 86 -20.11 -5.11 25.19
CA MET A 86 -20.16 -6.36 25.93
C MET A 86 -21.57 -6.93 25.82
N THR A 87 -21.69 -8.19 25.42
CA THR A 87 -22.98 -8.87 25.34
C THR A 87 -23.44 -9.21 26.76
N GLU A 88 -24.73 -9.06 27.04
CA GLU A 88 -25.29 -9.45 28.33
C GLU A 88 -25.04 -10.94 28.61
N GLY A 89 -24.61 -11.27 29.83
CA GLY A 89 -24.21 -12.63 30.20
C GLY A 89 -22.85 -13.11 29.65
N SER A 90 -22.12 -12.29 28.88
CA SER A 90 -20.78 -12.65 28.42
C SER A 90 -19.69 -12.38 29.46
N SER A 91 -18.58 -13.12 29.39
CA SER A 91 -17.44 -12.94 30.28
C SER A 91 -16.72 -11.60 30.03
N VAL A 92 -16.53 -10.83 31.10
CA VAL A 92 -15.75 -9.58 31.08
C VAL A 92 -14.33 -9.81 30.56
N GLN A 93 -13.70 -10.94 30.92
CA GLN A 93 -12.35 -11.27 30.48
C GLN A 93 -12.31 -11.53 28.97
N SER A 94 -13.29 -12.27 28.43
CA SER A 94 -13.40 -12.50 26.99
C SER A 94 -13.62 -11.18 26.22
N HIS A 95 -14.48 -10.30 26.76
CA HIS A 95 -14.70 -8.98 26.19
C HIS A 95 -13.43 -8.11 26.23
N GLY A 96 -12.68 -8.14 27.34
CA GLY A 96 -11.43 -7.42 27.51
C GLY A 96 -10.36 -7.82 26.49
N VAL A 97 -10.18 -9.13 26.26
CA VAL A 97 -9.27 -9.63 25.21
C VAL A 97 -9.68 -9.14 23.82
N LYS A 98 -10.99 -9.13 23.52
CA LYS A 98 -11.50 -8.60 22.25
C LYS A 98 -11.23 -7.10 22.10
N MET A 99 -11.44 -6.31 23.15
CA MET A 99 -11.14 -4.88 23.14
C MET A 99 -9.65 -4.60 22.98
N LEU A 100 -8.78 -5.38 23.66
CA LEU A 100 -7.33 -5.27 23.53
C LEU A 100 -6.89 -5.52 22.08
N SER A 101 -7.38 -6.59 21.44
CA SER A 101 -7.05 -6.89 20.05
C SER A 101 -7.47 -5.79 19.06
N LEU A 102 -8.54 -5.06 19.37
CA LEU A 102 -8.98 -3.92 18.55
C LEU A 102 -8.09 -2.69 18.77
N VAL A 103 -7.59 -2.47 20.00
CA VAL A 103 -6.63 -1.40 20.30
C VAL A 103 -5.30 -1.66 19.60
N GLU A 104 -4.76 -2.87 19.69
CA GLU A 104 -3.54 -3.26 18.98
C GLU A 104 -3.66 -3.01 17.47
N LYS A 105 -4.80 -3.40 16.88
CA LYS A 105 -5.09 -3.14 15.47
C LYS A 105 -5.16 -1.65 15.13
N LEU A 106 -5.66 -0.81 16.02
CA LEU A 106 -5.69 0.65 15.81
C LEU A 106 -4.28 1.26 15.87
N GLU A 107 -3.44 0.75 16.76
CA GLU A 107 -2.03 1.14 16.89
C GLU A 107 -1.24 0.79 15.62
N ASP A 108 -1.37 -0.45 15.12
CA ASP A 108 -0.75 -0.91 13.87
C ASP A 108 -1.13 -0.03 12.68
N LEU A 109 -2.39 0.40 12.65
CA LEU A 109 -2.93 1.22 11.56
C LEU A 109 -2.59 2.72 11.70
N LYS A 110 -1.91 3.11 12.79
CA LYS A 110 -1.65 4.51 13.17
C LYS A 110 -2.91 5.36 13.07
N ALA A 111 -4.04 4.78 13.49
CA ALA A 111 -5.35 5.39 13.30
C ALA A 111 -5.55 6.50 14.34
N ILE A 112 -5.51 7.77 13.91
CA ILE A 112 -5.80 8.91 14.77
C ILE A 112 -7.30 8.98 15.01
N MET A 113 -7.73 8.86 16.26
CA MET A 113 -9.11 9.08 16.70
C MET A 113 -9.31 10.55 17.05
N THR A 114 -9.54 11.40 16.05
CA THR A 114 -10.03 12.77 16.31
C THR A 114 -11.53 12.71 16.65
N LEU A 115 -11.87 13.00 17.90
CA LEU A 115 -13.24 13.27 18.34
C LEU A 115 -13.54 14.73 17.98
N TYR A 116 -14.54 14.95 17.12
CA TYR A 116 -15.09 16.27 16.80
C TYR A 116 -16.28 16.57 17.73
#